data_AF-A0A2H6ECU9-F1
#
_entry.id   AF-A0A2H6ECU9-F1
#
_cell.length_a   1.000
_cell.length_b   1.000
_cell.length_c   1.000
_cell.angle_alpha   90.00
_cell.angle_beta   90.00
_cell.angle_gamma   90.00
#
_symmetry.space_group_name_H-M   'P 1'
#
loop_
_entity.id
_entity.type
_entity.pdbx_description
1 polymer ?
#
loop_
_entity_poly.entity_id
_entity_poly.type
_entity_poly.pdbx_seq_one_letter_code
_entity_poly.pdbx_strand_id
1 'polypeptide(L)'
;MITALIFFLHFIFATIIFTKKWQEEGISSAFMNIVFIAIIFAVGWTITGMVSKLLMNPEGLGIYFDRDTFSLVLLTVSEFFFYKIYYKPPAIEAGKEK
;
A
#
# COMPACT_ATOMS: atom_id res chain seq x y z
N MET A 1 18.56 -2.36 1.46
CA MET A 1 18.07 -3.73 1.14
C MET A 1 16.62 -3.93 1.59
N ILE A 2 16.24 -3.51 2.80
CA ILE A 2 14.85 -3.60 3.29
C ILE A 2 13.87 -2.77 2.45
N THR A 3 14.26 -1.56 2.05
CA THR A 3 13.49 -0.70 1.13
C THR A 3 13.05 -1.46 -0.13
N ALA A 4 13.96 -2.18 -0.79
CA ALA A 4 13.66 -2.93 -2.00
C ALA A 4 12.66 -4.07 -1.75
N LEU A 5 12.77 -4.76 -0.60
CA LEU A 5 11.79 -5.75 -0.17
C LEU A 5 10.39 -5.12 -0.03
N ILE A 6 10.31 -3.96 0.61
CA ILE A 6 9.04 -3.25 0.80
C ILE A 6 8.44 -2.86 -0.56
N PHE A 7 9.21 -2.24 -1.46
CA PHE A 7 8.74 -1.94 -2.82
C PHE A 7 8.28 -3.18 -3.58
N PHE A 8 9.00 -4.30 -3.44
CA PHE A 8 8.62 -5.57 -4.07
C PHE A 8 7.28 -6.11 -3.55
N LEU A 9 7.00 -5.98 -2.24
CA LEU A 9 5.69 -6.33 -1.67
C LEU A 9 4.56 -5.47 -2.25
N HIS A 10 4.77 -4.17 -2.44
CA HIS A 10 3.78 -3.30 -3.10
C HIS A 10 3.56 -3.69 -4.55
N PHE A 11 4.62 -4.07 -5.27
CA PHE A 11 4.53 -4.55 -6.64
C PHE A 11 3.75 -5.87 -6.74
N ILE A 12 4.00 -6.82 -5.83
CA ILE A 12 3.23 -8.06 -5.73
C ILE A 12 1.75 -7.74 -5.46
N PHE A 13 1.48 -6.87 -4.48
CA PHE A 13 0.11 -6.46 -4.14
C PHE A 13 -0.61 -5.82 -5.34
N ALA A 14 0.04 -4.88 -6.03
CA ALA A 14 -0.50 -4.24 -7.22
C ALA A 14 -0.82 -5.28 -8.31
N THR A 15 0.06 -6.25 -8.54
CA THR A 15 -0.16 -7.33 -9.51
C THR A 15 -1.35 -8.21 -9.12
N ILE A 16 -1.46 -8.58 -7.84
CA ILE A 16 -2.59 -9.36 -7.33
C ILE A 16 -3.91 -8.62 -7.56
N ILE A 17 -3.98 -7.32 -7.21
CA ILE A 17 -5.18 -6.52 -7.41
C ILE A 17 -5.50 -6.36 -8.90
N PHE A 18 -4.51 -6.10 -9.73
CA PHE A 18 -4.68 -6.01 -11.17
C PHE A 18 -5.30 -7.30 -11.72
N THR A 19 -4.71 -8.46 -11.42
CA THR A 19 -5.20 -9.75 -11.90
C THR A 19 -6.63 -10.01 -11.41
N LYS A 20 -6.90 -9.77 -10.13
CA LYS A 20 -8.24 -9.96 -9.55
C LYS A 20 -9.28 -9.08 -10.23
N LYS A 21 -9.02 -7.77 -10.33
CA LYS A 21 -9.96 -6.81 -10.93
C LYS A 21 -10.11 -7.00 -12.44
N TRP A 22 -9.05 -7.43 -13.12
CA TRP A 22 -9.13 -7.79 -14.53
C TRP A 22 -10.08 -8.97 -14.76
N GLN A 23 -10.00 -10.01 -13.92
CA GLN A 23 -10.84 -11.20 -14.04
C GLN A 23 -12.31 -10.96 -13.62
N GLU A 24 -12.55 -10.13 -12.60
CA GLU A 24 -13.90 -9.87 -12.07
C GLU A 24 -14.64 -8.77 -12.81
N GLU A 25 -13.94 -7.70 -13.23
CA GLU A 25 -14.54 -6.43 -13.67
C GLU A 25 -13.96 -5.91 -15.00
N GLY A 26 -12.96 -6.61 -15.57
CA GLY A 26 -12.35 -6.26 -16.85
C GLY A 26 -11.14 -5.33 -16.77
N ILE A 27 -10.49 -5.13 -17.93
CA ILE A 27 -9.18 -4.46 -18.02
C ILE A 27 -9.20 -2.98 -17.60
N SER A 28 -10.31 -2.29 -17.85
CA SER A 28 -10.48 -0.88 -17.45
C SER A 28 -10.48 -0.75 -15.92
N SER A 29 -11.23 -1.61 -15.22
CA SER A 29 -11.23 -1.62 -13.74
C SER A 29 -9.84 -1.96 -13.18
N ALA A 30 -9.15 -2.92 -13.77
CA ALA A 30 -7.78 -3.28 -13.37
C ALA A 30 -6.83 -2.08 -13.45
N PHE A 31 -6.87 -1.33 -14.56
CA PHE A 31 -6.04 -0.14 -14.74
C PHE A 31 -6.40 0.98 -13.74
N MET A 32 -7.69 1.23 -13.51
CA MET A 32 -8.14 2.22 -12.53
C MET A 32 -7.65 1.88 -11.11
N ASN A 33 -7.65 0.59 -10.74
CA ASN A 33 -7.13 0.15 -9.45
C ASN A 33 -5.61 0.31 -9.34
N ILE A 34 -4.84 0.05 -10.40
CA ILE A 34 -3.39 0.30 -10.40
C ILE A 34 -3.08 1.78 -10.26
N VAL A 35 -3.78 2.65 -11.00
CA VAL A 35 -3.62 4.11 -10.89
C VAL A 35 -3.97 4.57 -9.47
N PHE A 36 -5.06 4.08 -8.91
CA PHE A 36 -5.44 4.37 -7.53
C PHE A 36 -4.37 3.95 -6.53
N ILE A 37 -3.82 2.74 -6.66
CA ILE A 37 -2.75 2.25 -5.79
C ILE A 37 -1.50 3.14 -5.91
N ALA A 38 -1.09 3.47 -7.14
CA ALA A 38 0.08 4.32 -7.38
C ALA A 38 -0.07 5.72 -6.76
N ILE A 39 -1.27 6.31 -6.84
CA ILE A 39 -1.56 7.62 -6.23
C ILE A 39 -1.48 7.54 -4.70
N ILE A 40 -2.15 6.55 -4.10
CA ILE A 40 -2.14 6.35 -2.65
C ILE A 40 -0.71 6.13 -2.15
N PHE A 41 0.09 5.33 -2.86
CA PHE A 41 1.49 5.12 -2.54
C PHE A 41 2.31 6.41 -2.63
N ALA A 42 2.23 7.14 -3.74
CA ALA A 42 3.02 8.35 -3.95
C ALA A 42 2.70 9.46 -2.92
N VAL A 43 1.40 9.69 -2.68
CA VAL A 43 0.94 10.68 -1.70
C VAL A 43 1.25 10.20 -0.28
N GLY A 44 0.97 8.93 0.03
CA GLY A 44 1.22 8.32 1.32
C GLY A 44 2.70 8.35 1.70
N TRP A 45 3.61 8.05 0.77
CA TRP A 45 5.05 8.10 1.01
C TRP A 45 5.53 9.52 1.32
N THR A 46 4.96 10.52 0.64
CA THR A 46 5.26 11.94 0.93
C THR A 46 4.83 12.32 2.35
N ILE A 47 3.60 11.93 2.76
CA ILE A 47 3.05 12.22 4.09
C ILE A 47 3.88 11.52 5.17
N THR A 48 4.11 10.22 5.01
CA THR A 48 4.89 9.42 5.96
C THR A 48 6.35 9.86 6.02
N GLY A 49 6.91 10.39 4.93
CA GLY A 49 8.24 10.99 4.92
C GLY A 49 8.33 12.25 5.78
N MET A 50 7.30 13.12 5.71
CA MET A 50 7.18 14.28 6.59
C MET A 50 7.05 13.88 8.06
N VAL A 51 6.19 12.89 8.36
CA VAL A 51 6.02 12.35 9.72
C VAL A 51 7.34 11.76 10.22
N SER A 52 8.03 10.98 9.39
CA SER A 52 9.31 10.36 9.74
C SER A 52 10.40 11.38 10.03
N LYS A 53 10.40 12.52 9.32
CA LYS A 53 11.30 13.66 9.59
C LYS A 53 11.06 14.31 10.95
N LEU A 54 9.83 14.30 11.45
CA LEU A 54 9.50 14.82 12.78
C LEU A 54 9.88 13.85 13.89
N LEU A 55 9.82 12.54 13.62
CA LEU A 55 10.05 11.51 14.63
C LEU A 55 11.51 11.02 14.70
N MET A 56 12.28 11.17 13.62
CA MET A 56 13.58 10.51 13.52
C MET A 56 14.61 11.29 12.68
N ASN A 57 15.88 11.16 13.07
CA ASN A 57 17.03 11.68 12.33
C ASN A 57 17.29 10.88 11.04
N PRO A 58 18.05 11.41 10.06
CA PRO A 58 18.30 10.74 8.78
C PRO A 58 18.88 9.32 8.90
N GLU A 59 19.79 9.12 9.86
CA GLU A 59 20.47 7.84 10.15
C GLU A 59 19.51 6.74 10.65
N GLY A 60 18.32 7.13 11.10
CA GLY A 60 17.30 6.22 11.57
C GLY A 60 17.68 5.45 12.83
N LEU A 61 17.33 4.16 12.85
CA LEU A 61 17.66 3.23 13.93
C LEU A 61 18.90 2.37 13.60
N GLY A 62 19.56 2.64 12.48
CA GLY A 62 20.79 1.95 12.07
C GLY A 62 20.98 1.90 10.55
N ILE A 63 22.12 1.34 10.12
CA ILE A 63 22.56 1.36 8.71
C ILE A 63 21.59 0.69 7.71
N TYR A 64 20.73 -0.22 8.18
CA TYR A 64 19.76 -0.93 7.35
C TYR A 64 18.33 -0.41 7.54
N PHE A 65 18.12 0.49 8.50
CA PHE A 65 16.82 1.03 8.88
C PHE A 65 16.93 2.55 9.08
N ASP A 66 17.16 3.22 7.96
CA ASP A 66 17.21 4.67 7.90
C ASP A 66 15.79 5.27 7.98
N ARG A 67 15.74 6.61 7.94
CA ARG A 67 14.47 7.34 7.98
C ARG A 67 13.54 7.04 6.83
N ASP A 68 14.07 6.80 5.64
CA ASP A 68 13.22 6.47 4.49
C ASP A 68 12.60 5.07 4.64
N THR A 69 13.38 4.11 5.12
CA THR A 69 12.88 2.76 5.42
C THR A 69 11.78 2.81 6.48
N PHE A 70 11.94 3.61 7.54
CA PHE A 70 10.89 3.81 8.54
C PHE A 70 9.62 4.43 7.94
N SER A 71 9.78 5.44 7.09
CA SER A 71 8.66 6.06 6.35
C SER A 71 7.87 5.03 5.54
N LEU A 72 8.58 4.18 4.79
CA LEU A 72 7.97 3.13 3.99
C LEU A 72 7.28 2.05 4.85
N VAL A 73 7.81 1.72 6.02
CA VAL A 73 7.12 0.81 6.96
C VAL A 73 5.83 1.44 7.46
N LEU A 74 5.87 2.71 7.86
CA LEU A 74 4.68 3.44 8.31
C LEU A 74 3.62 3.53 7.21
N LEU A 75 4.06 3.77 5.97
CA LEU A 75 3.20 3.75 4.78
C LEU A 75 2.54 2.39 4.60
N THR A 76 3.34 1.33 4.56
CA THR A 76 2.86 -0.05 4.34
C THR A 76 1.79 -0.45 5.36
N VAL A 77 2.02 -0.11 6.64
CA VAL A 77 1.05 -0.39 7.72
C VAL A 77 -0.24 0.39 7.49
N SER A 78 -0.14 1.67 7.16
CA SER A 78 -1.30 2.53 6.90
C SER A 78 -2.11 2.05 5.69
N GLU A 79 -1.42 1.70 4.60
CA GLU A 79 -2.02 1.16 3.37
C GLU A 79 -2.68 -0.18 3.61
N PHE A 80 -2.09 -1.07 4.42
CA PHE A 80 -2.70 -2.35 4.77
C PHE A 80 -4.10 -2.15 5.38
N PHE A 81 -4.24 -1.23 6.34
CA PHE A 81 -5.54 -0.92 6.92
C PHE A 81 -6.48 -0.26 5.91
N PHE A 82 -5.98 0.69 5.14
CA PHE A 82 -6.76 1.39 4.13
C PHE A 82 -7.34 0.43 3.08
N TYR A 83 -6.52 -0.41 2.45
CA TYR A 83 -6.96 -1.36 1.43
C TYR A 83 -7.84 -2.47 1.99
N LYS A 84 -7.58 -2.92 3.23
CA LYS A 84 -8.45 -3.88 3.91
C LYS A 84 -9.87 -3.34 4.08
N ILE A 85 -10.02 -2.04 4.32
CA ILE A 85 -11.33 -1.38 4.41
C ILE A 85 -11.91 -1.15 3.03
N TYR A 86 -11.12 -0.63 2.10
CA TYR A 86 -11.55 -0.26 0.74
C TYR A 86 -12.05 -1.47 -0.07
N TYR A 87 -11.34 -2.60 -0.03
CA TYR A 87 -11.72 -3.81 -0.76
C TYR A 87 -12.63 -4.76 0.03
N LYS A 88 -13.12 -4.36 1.22
CA LYS A 88 -14.03 -5.19 2.00
C LYS A 88 -15.39 -5.27 1.28
N PRO A 89 -15.96 -6.48 1.10
CA PRO A 89 -17.32 -6.61 0.58
C PRO A 89 -18.33 -5.85 1.46
N PRO A 90 -19.34 -5.19 0.88
CA PRO A 90 -20.40 -4.53 1.64
C PRO A 90 -21.13 -5.56 2.52
N ALA A 91 -21.45 -5.18 3.76
CA ALA A 91 -22.01 -6.08 4.78
C ALA A 91 -23.32 -6.79 4.37
N ILE A 92 -24.03 -6.26 3.36
CA ILE A 92 -25.28 -6.81 2.83
C ILE A 92 -25.03 -8.08 1.98
N GLU A 93 -23.85 -8.22 1.37
CA GLU A 93 -23.50 -9.40 0.57
C GLU A 93 -23.03 -10.57 1.44
N ALA A 94 -22.44 -10.29 2.62
CA ALA A 94 -21.99 -11.31 3.57
C ALA A 94 -23.13 -12.13 4.23
N GLY A 95 -24.38 -11.67 4.10
CA GLY A 95 -25.57 -12.36 4.60
C GLY A 95 -26.31 -13.22 3.57
N LYS A 96 -25.87 -13.21 2.30
CA LYS A 96 -26.48 -14.00 1.21
C LYS A 96 -25.76 -15.32 0.93
N GLU A 97 -24.60 -15.55 1.54
CA GLU A 97 -23.93 -16.85 1.55
C GLU A 97 -24.17 -17.57 2.88
N LYS A 98 -25.41 -18.01 3.12
CA LYS A 98 -25.73 -19.14 4.01
C LYS A 98 -26.94 -19.88 3.50
#